data_AF-A0A7C7AN51-F1
#
_entry.id   AF-A0A7C7AN51-F1
#
_cell.length_a   1.000
_cell.length_b   1.000
_cell.length_c   1.000
_cell.angle_alpha   90.00
_cell.angle_beta   90.00
_cell.angle_gamma   90.00
#
_symmetry.space_group_name_H-M   'P 1'
#
loop_
_entity.id
_entity.type
_entity.pdbx_description
1 polymer ?
#
loop_
_entity_poly.entity_id
_entity_poly.type
_entity_poly.pdbx_seq_one_letter_code
_entity_poly.pdbx_strand_id
1 'polypeptide(L)'
;MANSSCDHTGHRDRMRKKFITNGFDGFEEHEVLEIMLYYAIARKDTNPIAHNLLDTFGSISAVLDAPIDRLTDAGLSQNAAVYLKTLPEISRIYLDDKHNNNSKVVSSENIGDTILRKFIGRDYEAVVLLLLDAKYKEVFCGVISKGSVNACEIYIRKIIELAVMYNARFAVMAHNHPSGIALPSTKDLDTTKKVVSALKLIEVSMIDHIIVADNDYVSLSESGLKEELFM
;
A
#
# COMPACT_ATOMS: atom_id res chain seq x y z
N MET A 1 -42.27 -13.34 -28.28
CA MET A 1 -40.95 -13.63 -28.87
C MET A 1 -39.92 -13.54 -27.75
N ALA A 2 -39.14 -14.62 -27.61
CA ALA A 2 -37.98 -14.89 -26.74
C ALA A 2 -37.81 -14.08 -25.44
N ASN A 3 -38.18 -14.72 -24.34
CA ASN A 3 -37.71 -14.41 -22.99
C ASN A 3 -36.28 -14.97 -22.87
N SER A 4 -35.25 -14.11 -22.89
CA SER A 4 -33.85 -14.53 -22.71
C SER A 4 -33.58 -14.80 -21.22
N SER A 5 -33.96 -15.99 -20.75
CA SER A 5 -33.51 -16.49 -19.46
C SER A 5 -32.05 -16.91 -19.60
N CYS A 6 -31.13 -16.00 -19.23
CA CYS A 6 -29.70 -16.27 -19.23
C CYS A 6 -29.40 -17.45 -18.30
N ASP A 7 -28.91 -18.54 -18.88
CA ASP A 7 -28.62 -19.79 -18.19
C ASP A 7 -27.33 -19.62 -17.38
N HIS A 8 -27.44 -19.04 -16.17
CA HIS A 8 -26.32 -18.85 -15.24
C HIS A 8 -25.78 -20.17 -14.65
N THR A 9 -26.39 -21.30 -15.01
CA THR A 9 -26.04 -22.63 -14.53
C THR A 9 -24.68 -23.06 -15.12
N GLY A 10 -23.66 -23.15 -14.27
CA GLY A 10 -22.31 -23.58 -14.66
C GLY A 10 -21.35 -22.47 -15.11
N HIS A 11 -21.77 -21.19 -15.19
CA HIS A 11 -20.84 -20.10 -15.50
C HIS A 11 -19.69 -19.99 -14.50
N ARG A 12 -20.01 -20.03 -13.19
CA ARG A 12 -19.02 -20.03 -12.11
C ARG A 12 -18.00 -21.18 -12.25
N ASP A 13 -18.44 -22.35 -12.70
CA ASP A 13 -17.55 -23.50 -12.89
C ASP A 13 -16.68 -23.38 -14.14
N ARG A 14 -17.19 -22.75 -15.22
CA ARG A 14 -16.36 -22.39 -16.38
C ARG A 14 -15.27 -21.40 -15.99
N MET A 15 -15.61 -20.38 -15.21
CA MET A 15 -14.63 -19.39 -14.72
C MET A 15 -13.58 -20.04 -13.82
N ARG A 16 -13.98 -20.93 -12.90
CA ARG A 16 -13.01 -21.70 -12.09
C ARG A 16 -12.08 -22.57 -12.94
N LYS A 17 -12.60 -23.27 -13.95
CA LYS A 17 -11.77 -24.06 -14.88
C LYS A 17 -10.79 -23.19 -15.65
N LYS A 18 -11.24 -22.02 -16.13
CA LYS A 18 -10.39 -21.03 -16.80
C LYS A 18 -9.23 -20.58 -15.90
N PHE A 19 -9.51 -20.29 -14.62
CA PHE A 19 -8.48 -19.93 -13.64
C PHE A 19 -7.49 -21.08 -13.38
N ILE A 20 -7.98 -22.33 -13.25
CA ILE A 20 -7.10 -23.49 -13.05
C ILE A 20 -6.13 -23.67 -14.23
N THR A 21 -6.57 -23.43 -15.45
CA THR A 21 -5.74 -23.62 -16.65
C THR A 21 -4.76 -22.46 -16.87
N ASN A 22 -5.20 -21.22 -16.71
CA ASN A 22 -4.47 -20.04 -17.17
C ASN A 22 -4.09 -19.05 -16.06
N GLY A 23 -4.49 -19.28 -14.80
CA GLY A 23 -4.50 -18.22 -13.80
C GLY A 23 -5.36 -17.05 -14.24
N PHE A 24 -5.05 -15.84 -13.77
CA PHE A 24 -5.71 -14.62 -14.24
C PHE A 24 -5.17 -14.11 -15.59
N ASP A 25 -4.09 -14.67 -16.14
CA ASP A 25 -3.50 -14.22 -17.42
C ASP A 25 -4.47 -14.42 -18.61
N GLY A 26 -5.47 -15.28 -18.46
CA GLY A 26 -6.52 -15.47 -19.46
C GLY A 26 -7.78 -14.63 -19.25
N PHE A 27 -7.84 -13.76 -18.22
CA PHE A 27 -9.05 -13.06 -17.79
C PHE A 27 -9.05 -11.60 -18.22
N GLU A 28 -10.24 -11.11 -18.60
CA GLU A 28 -10.51 -9.68 -18.69
C GLU A 28 -10.69 -9.07 -17.30
N GLU A 29 -10.50 -7.76 -17.14
CA GLU A 29 -10.55 -7.11 -15.81
C GLU A 29 -11.87 -7.33 -15.06
N HIS A 30 -13.00 -7.24 -15.77
CA HIS A 30 -14.32 -7.48 -15.17
C HIS A 30 -14.49 -8.93 -14.72
N GLU A 31 -13.92 -9.90 -15.46
CA GLU A 31 -13.96 -11.31 -15.10
C GLU A 31 -13.15 -11.61 -13.83
N VAL A 32 -12.05 -10.87 -13.60
CA VAL A 32 -11.27 -10.95 -12.36
C VAL A 32 -12.13 -10.52 -11.17
N LEU A 33 -12.79 -9.36 -11.26
CA LEU A 33 -13.69 -8.87 -10.22
C LEU A 33 -14.89 -9.79 -10.00
N GLU A 34 -15.44 -10.39 -11.06
CA GLU A 34 -16.50 -11.37 -10.92
C GLU A 34 -16.10 -12.56 -10.07
N ILE A 35 -14.93 -13.15 -10.32
CA ILE A 35 -14.43 -14.27 -9.51
C ILE A 35 -14.32 -13.85 -8.05
N MET A 36 -13.77 -12.66 -7.78
CA MET A 36 -13.69 -12.13 -6.41
C MET A 36 -15.08 -12.03 -5.79
N LEU A 37 -16.04 -11.45 -6.50
CA LEU A 37 -17.41 -11.26 -6.03
C LEU A 37 -18.18 -12.57 -5.85
N TYR A 38 -17.86 -13.65 -6.58
CA TYR A 38 -18.51 -14.95 -6.38
C TYR A 38 -18.36 -15.49 -4.95
N TYR A 39 -17.23 -15.20 -4.30
CA TYR A 39 -16.93 -15.62 -2.93
C TYR A 39 -17.56 -14.71 -1.88
N ALA A 40 -17.90 -13.46 -2.24
CA ALA A 40 -18.58 -12.52 -1.35
C ALA A 40 -20.11 -12.50 -1.53
N ILE A 41 -20.62 -12.82 -2.71
CA ILE A 41 -22.03 -12.73 -3.09
C ILE A 41 -22.54 -14.10 -3.55
N ALA A 42 -23.29 -14.75 -2.67
CA ALA A 42 -23.87 -16.05 -2.94
C ALA A 42 -25.06 -15.94 -3.92
N ARG A 43 -25.07 -16.80 -4.95
CA ARG A 43 -26.22 -17.06 -5.84
C ARG A 43 -26.83 -15.83 -6.52
N LYS A 44 -26.02 -14.82 -6.84
CA LYS A 44 -26.39 -13.71 -7.73
C LYS A 44 -25.47 -13.67 -8.95
N ASP A 45 -25.98 -13.08 -10.02
CA ASP A 45 -25.17 -12.65 -11.15
C ASP A 45 -24.30 -11.46 -10.73
N THR A 46 -22.98 -11.62 -10.84
CA THR A 46 -22.01 -10.59 -10.44
C THR A 46 -21.38 -9.89 -11.64
N ASN A 47 -21.66 -10.33 -12.88
CA ASN A 47 -21.13 -9.68 -14.08
C ASN A 47 -21.58 -8.21 -14.17
N PRO A 48 -22.88 -7.87 -14.01
CA PRO A 48 -23.31 -6.46 -14.04
C PRO A 48 -22.69 -5.62 -12.92
N ILE A 49 -22.44 -6.23 -11.75
CA ILE A 49 -21.82 -5.55 -10.61
C ILE A 49 -20.34 -5.26 -10.90
N ALA A 50 -19.61 -6.22 -11.45
CA ALA A 50 -18.20 -6.04 -11.82
C ALA A 50 -18.03 -4.94 -12.87
N HIS A 51 -18.89 -4.91 -13.90
CA HIS A 51 -18.90 -3.81 -14.87
C HIS A 51 -19.22 -2.47 -14.22
N ASN A 52 -20.27 -2.37 -13.40
CA ASN A 52 -20.62 -1.12 -12.73
C ASN A 52 -19.47 -0.58 -11.86
N LEU A 53 -18.75 -1.46 -11.17
CA LEU A 53 -17.58 -1.08 -10.37
C LEU A 53 -16.46 -0.54 -11.26
N LEU A 54 -16.11 -1.22 -12.36
CA LEU A 54 -15.07 -0.72 -13.27
C LEU A 54 -15.48 0.58 -13.97
N ASP A 55 -16.73 0.71 -14.39
CA ASP A 55 -17.24 1.93 -15.00
C ASP A 55 -17.23 3.11 -14.00
N THR A 56 -17.44 2.84 -12.71
CA THR A 56 -17.46 3.86 -11.64
C THR A 56 -16.06 4.27 -11.20
N PHE A 57 -15.14 3.32 -11.06
CA PHE A 57 -13.83 3.53 -10.43
C PHE A 57 -12.66 3.52 -11.42
N GLY A 58 -12.86 2.99 -12.63
CA GLY A 58 -11.92 3.02 -13.75
C GLY A 58 -10.92 1.86 -13.82
N SER A 59 -10.53 1.25 -12.71
CA SER A 59 -9.59 0.13 -12.69
C SER A 59 -9.79 -0.80 -11.49
N ILE A 60 -9.21 -2.00 -11.55
CA ILE A 60 -9.24 -2.95 -10.42
C ILE A 60 -8.62 -2.33 -9.15
N SER A 61 -7.47 -1.67 -9.26
CA SER A 61 -6.83 -1.03 -8.09
C SER A 61 -7.73 0.04 -7.49
N ALA A 62 -8.35 0.89 -8.32
CA ALA A 62 -9.27 1.91 -7.86
C ALA A 62 -10.52 1.33 -7.16
N VAL A 63 -11.04 0.18 -7.62
CA VAL A 63 -12.11 -0.55 -6.93
C VAL A 63 -11.64 -1.05 -5.56
N LEU A 64 -10.45 -1.66 -5.48
CA LEU A 64 -9.93 -2.23 -4.23
C LEU A 64 -9.50 -1.15 -3.22
N ASP A 65 -9.11 0.03 -3.69
CA ASP A 65 -8.70 1.15 -2.84
C ASP A 65 -9.86 2.07 -2.45
N ALA A 66 -10.99 2.00 -3.17
CA ALA A 66 -12.17 2.81 -2.88
C ALA A 66 -12.65 2.70 -1.41
N PRO A 67 -13.13 3.80 -0.80
CA PRO A 67 -13.80 3.75 0.49
C PRO A 67 -15.02 2.83 0.53
N ILE A 68 -15.30 2.22 1.68
CA ILE A 68 -16.39 1.24 1.84
C ILE A 68 -17.76 1.84 1.49
N ASP A 69 -18.02 3.08 1.90
CA ASP A 69 -19.27 3.80 1.61
C ASP A 69 -19.45 3.99 0.09
N ARG A 70 -18.40 4.37 -0.62
CA ARG A 70 -18.41 4.50 -2.09
C ARG A 70 -18.68 3.16 -2.79
N LEU A 71 -18.11 2.08 -2.29
CA LEU A 71 -18.38 0.73 -2.79
C LEU A 71 -19.83 0.31 -2.53
N THR A 72 -20.40 0.69 -1.39
CA THR A 72 -21.82 0.42 -1.09
C THR A 72 -22.77 1.25 -1.95
N ASP A 73 -22.44 2.51 -2.21
CA ASP A 73 -23.20 3.38 -3.13
C ASP A 73 -23.18 2.80 -4.57
N ALA A 74 -22.09 2.14 -4.96
CA ALA A 74 -21.95 1.43 -6.22
C ALA A 74 -22.66 0.06 -6.26
N GLY A 75 -23.48 -0.27 -5.26
CA GLY A 75 -24.36 -1.44 -5.25
C GLY A 75 -23.82 -2.67 -4.54
N LEU A 76 -22.68 -2.59 -3.86
CA LEU A 76 -22.20 -3.67 -2.99
C LEU A 76 -22.91 -3.66 -1.63
N SER A 77 -23.10 -4.85 -1.06
CA SER A 77 -23.36 -4.95 0.38
C SER A 77 -22.09 -4.58 1.16
N GLN A 78 -22.25 -4.12 2.40
CA GLN A 78 -21.11 -3.83 3.28
C GLN A 78 -20.15 -5.03 3.40
N ASN A 79 -20.67 -6.26 3.50
CA ASN A 79 -19.84 -7.47 3.59
C ASN A 79 -19.00 -7.70 2.32
N ALA A 80 -19.59 -7.44 1.14
CA ALA A 80 -18.87 -7.59 -0.12
C ALA A 80 -17.82 -6.48 -0.31
N ALA A 81 -18.14 -5.25 0.09
CA ALA A 81 -17.17 -4.14 0.11
C ALA A 81 -16.00 -4.44 1.05
N VAL A 82 -16.27 -4.91 2.28
CA VAL A 82 -15.24 -5.34 3.24
C VAL A 82 -14.37 -6.45 2.64
N TYR A 83 -14.97 -7.47 2.03
CA TYR A 83 -14.21 -8.55 1.39
C TYR A 83 -13.22 -8.00 0.35
N LEU A 84 -13.67 -7.11 -0.55
CA LEU A 84 -12.76 -6.52 -1.54
C LEU A 84 -11.62 -5.74 -0.88
N LYS A 85 -11.90 -4.97 0.19
CA LYS A 85 -10.86 -4.24 0.94
C LYS A 85 -9.83 -5.16 1.60
N THR A 86 -10.17 -6.40 1.92
CA THR A 86 -9.17 -7.34 2.45
C THR A 86 -8.10 -7.75 1.45
N LEU A 87 -8.39 -7.69 0.14
CA LEU A 87 -7.49 -8.19 -0.91
C LEU A 87 -6.15 -7.43 -1.02
N PRO A 88 -6.12 -6.09 -1.07
CA PRO A 88 -4.85 -5.36 -1.06
C PRO A 88 -4.11 -5.52 0.28
N GLU A 89 -4.83 -5.64 1.40
CA GLU A 89 -4.20 -5.89 2.71
C GLU A 89 -3.56 -7.28 2.81
N ILE A 90 -4.22 -8.32 2.29
CA ILE A 90 -3.67 -9.67 2.18
C ILE A 90 -2.45 -9.67 1.25
N SER A 91 -2.52 -8.95 0.13
CA SER A 91 -1.38 -8.81 -0.78
C SER A 91 -0.16 -8.20 -0.09
N ARG A 92 -0.35 -7.16 0.72
CA ARG A 92 0.71 -6.56 1.55
C ARG A 92 1.28 -7.55 2.55
N ILE A 93 0.44 -8.33 3.24
CA ILE A 93 0.88 -9.38 4.18
C ILE A 93 1.70 -10.45 3.45
N TYR A 94 1.24 -10.93 2.30
CA TYR A 94 1.93 -11.93 1.49
C TYR A 94 3.31 -11.43 1.01
N LEU A 95 3.38 -10.18 0.54
CA LEU A 95 4.64 -9.58 0.09
C LEU A 95 5.63 -9.39 1.25
N ASP A 96 5.14 -8.96 2.41
CA ASP A 96 5.95 -8.81 3.62
C ASP A 96 6.46 -10.17 4.13
N ASP A 97 5.64 -11.21 4.14
CA ASP A 97 6.06 -12.56 4.51
C ASP A 97 7.13 -13.12 3.56
N LYS A 98 6.89 -13.00 2.25
CA LYS A 98 7.86 -13.42 1.22
C LYS A 98 9.18 -12.67 1.33
N HIS A 99 9.14 -11.40 1.73
CA HIS A 99 10.33 -10.61 2.01
C HIS A 99 11.07 -11.12 3.25
N ASN A 100 10.38 -11.29 4.37
CA ASN A 100 10.97 -11.68 5.65
C ASN A 100 11.65 -13.06 5.61
N ASN A 101 11.18 -13.95 4.75
CA ASN A 101 11.80 -15.25 4.51
C ASN A 101 13.20 -15.16 3.86
N ASN A 102 13.63 -13.97 3.43
CA ASN A 102 14.97 -13.71 2.92
C ASN A 102 15.58 -12.51 3.66
N SER A 103 16.52 -12.73 4.59
CA SER A 103 17.30 -11.65 5.21
C SER A 103 18.05 -10.86 4.13
N LYS A 104 17.48 -9.75 3.64
CA LYS A 104 18.06 -8.95 2.57
C LYS A 104 18.75 -7.72 3.11
N VAL A 105 19.93 -7.47 2.55
CA VAL A 105 20.62 -6.18 2.63
C VAL A 105 19.79 -5.19 1.81
N VAL A 106 19.45 -4.07 2.43
CA VAL A 106 18.78 -2.97 1.76
C VAL A 106 19.84 -2.16 1.01
N SER A 107 19.63 -1.99 -0.30
CA SER A 107 20.44 -1.15 -1.17
C SER A 107 19.61 0.03 -1.67
N SER A 108 20.27 1.02 -2.25
CA SER A 108 19.58 2.13 -2.93
C SER A 108 18.65 1.63 -4.04
N GLU A 109 18.94 0.51 -4.69
CA GLU A 109 18.07 -0.03 -5.75
C GLU A 109 16.80 -0.70 -5.22
N ASN A 110 16.78 -1.19 -3.97
CA ASN A 110 15.66 -1.98 -3.44
C ASN A 110 14.88 -1.28 -2.31
N ILE A 111 15.34 -0.12 -1.86
CA ILE A 111 14.72 0.65 -0.78
C ILE A 111 13.34 1.16 -1.18
N GLY A 112 13.18 1.64 -2.42
CA GLY A 112 11.91 2.10 -2.98
C GLY A 112 10.86 0.99 -2.97
N ASP A 113 11.16 -0.14 -3.61
CA ASP A 113 10.29 -1.34 -3.62
C ASP A 113 9.94 -1.82 -2.20
N THR A 114 10.90 -1.68 -1.27
CA THR A 114 10.70 -2.06 0.12
C THR A 114 9.71 -1.20 0.87
N ILE A 115 9.71 0.08 0.55
CA ILE A 115 8.83 1.07 1.14
C ILE A 115 7.45 1.06 0.44
N LEU A 116 7.41 1.02 -0.89
CA LEU A 116 6.17 1.06 -1.68
C LEU A 116 5.17 -0.01 -1.23
N ARG A 117 5.63 -1.26 -1.04
CA ARG A 117 4.73 -2.35 -0.62
C ARG A 117 4.02 -2.09 0.71
N LYS A 118 4.62 -1.28 1.61
CA LYS A 118 4.02 -0.96 2.93
C LYS A 118 2.79 -0.07 2.81
N PHE A 119 2.59 0.57 1.66
CA PHE A 119 1.47 1.46 1.37
C PHE A 119 0.33 0.81 0.56
N ILE A 120 0.51 -0.40 0.03
CA ILE A 120 -0.54 -1.15 -0.68
C ILE A 120 -1.80 -1.22 0.18
N GLY A 121 -2.94 -0.79 -0.36
CA GLY A 121 -4.24 -0.81 0.34
C GLY A 121 -4.37 0.17 1.51
N ARG A 122 -3.57 1.24 1.56
CA ARG A 122 -3.74 2.32 2.53
C ARG A 122 -4.35 3.54 1.84
N ASP A 123 -5.62 3.76 2.11
CA ASP A 123 -6.42 4.92 1.65
C ASP A 123 -6.30 6.14 2.60
N TYR A 124 -5.36 6.10 3.54
CA TYR A 124 -5.08 7.15 4.50
C TYR A 124 -3.58 7.43 4.56
N GLU A 125 -3.20 8.64 4.98
CA GLU A 125 -1.80 9.01 5.20
C GLU A 125 -1.18 8.12 6.29
N ALA A 126 -0.10 7.43 5.99
CA ALA A 126 0.65 6.63 6.94
C ALA A 126 2.11 7.06 6.91
N VAL A 127 2.78 6.97 8.06
CA VAL A 127 4.24 7.12 8.13
C VAL A 127 4.84 5.76 8.42
N VAL A 128 5.75 5.33 7.56
CA VAL A 128 6.54 4.11 7.67
C VAL A 128 7.95 4.48 8.10
N LEU A 129 8.52 3.68 8.99
CA LEU A 129 9.92 3.76 9.39
C LEU A 129 10.58 2.43 9.07
N LEU A 130 11.66 2.50 8.29
CA LEU A 130 12.59 1.41 8.05
C LEU A 130 13.89 1.71 8.82
N LEU A 131 14.35 0.75 9.62
CA LEU A 131 15.57 0.82 10.39
C LEU A 131 16.52 -0.28 9.94
N LEU A 132 17.80 0.08 9.80
CA LEU A 132 18.84 -0.84 9.35
C LEU A 132 19.99 -0.91 10.35
N ASP A 133 20.64 -2.07 10.45
CA ASP A 133 21.89 -2.23 11.18
C ASP A 133 23.10 -1.66 10.40
N ALA A 134 24.29 -1.72 10.99
CA ALA A 134 25.52 -1.24 10.35
C ALA A 134 25.94 -1.99 9.07
N LYS A 135 25.30 -3.13 8.76
CA LYS A 135 25.47 -3.92 7.53
C LYS A 135 24.33 -3.70 6.54
N TYR A 136 23.53 -2.65 6.74
CA TYR A 136 22.34 -2.34 5.95
C TYR A 136 21.28 -3.45 5.95
N LYS A 137 21.24 -4.30 6.98
CA LYS A 137 20.16 -5.27 7.14
C LYS A 137 18.96 -4.64 7.81
N GLU A 138 17.77 -4.91 7.30
CA GLU A 138 16.51 -4.53 7.93
C GLU A 138 16.40 -5.14 9.33
N VAL A 139 16.29 -4.28 10.35
CA VAL A 139 16.02 -4.66 11.74
C VAL A 139 14.59 -4.32 12.16
N PHE A 140 13.95 -3.39 11.46
CA PHE A 140 12.54 -3.04 11.63
C PHE A 140 12.01 -2.35 10.38
N CYS A 141 10.78 -2.68 9.95
CA CYS A 141 10.06 -1.93 8.93
C CYS A 141 8.56 -1.94 9.22
N GLY A 142 8.03 -0.79 9.63
CA GLY A 142 6.65 -0.73 10.10
C GLY A 142 6.04 0.66 10.10
N VAL A 143 4.71 0.69 10.20
CA VAL A 143 3.93 1.93 10.32
C VAL A 143 4.08 2.48 11.73
N ILE A 144 4.51 3.73 11.84
CA ILE A 144 4.67 4.45 13.11
C ILE A 144 3.58 5.52 13.33
N SER A 145 2.85 5.87 12.27
CA SER A 145 1.73 6.82 12.34
C SER A 145 0.64 6.49 11.32
N LYS A 146 -0.61 6.82 11.66
CA LYS A 146 -1.79 6.73 10.78
C LYS A 146 -2.59 8.02 10.86
N GLY A 147 -2.99 8.55 9.70
CA GLY A 147 -3.70 9.81 9.51
C GLY A 147 -2.80 11.04 9.51
N SER A 148 -3.40 12.19 9.24
CA SER A 148 -2.80 13.51 9.39
C SER A 148 -2.61 13.83 10.87
N VAL A 149 -1.67 13.16 11.56
CA VAL A 149 -1.39 13.50 12.96
C VAL A 149 -0.52 14.76 12.98
N ASN A 150 -1.17 15.85 13.36
CA ASN A 150 -0.64 17.19 13.55
C ASN A 150 0.38 17.30 14.71
N ALA A 151 1.05 16.22 15.10
CA ALA A 151 2.01 16.23 16.20
C ALA A 151 3.34 15.61 15.77
N CYS A 152 4.12 16.38 15.02
CA CYS A 152 5.52 16.07 14.64
C CYS A 152 6.34 15.52 15.82
N GLU A 153 6.11 16.02 17.04
CA GLU A 153 6.79 15.61 18.27
C GLU A 153 6.50 14.16 18.69
N ILE A 154 5.28 13.65 18.47
CA ILE A 154 4.91 12.27 18.81
C ILE A 154 5.71 11.30 17.93
N TYR A 155 5.95 11.66 16.67
CA TYR A 155 6.71 10.84 15.73
C TYR A 155 8.17 10.75 16.09
N ILE A 156 8.80 11.89 16.40
CA ILE A 156 10.24 11.94 16.72
C ILE A 156 10.54 11.05 17.91
N ARG A 157 9.74 11.15 18.99
CA ARG A 157 9.91 10.29 20.17
C ARG A 157 9.80 8.81 19.79
N LYS A 158 8.78 8.43 19.01
CA LYS A 158 8.58 7.04 18.61
C LYS A 158 9.70 6.51 17.73
N ILE A 159 10.19 7.33 16.81
CA ILE A 159 11.33 7.02 15.92
C ILE A 159 12.59 6.76 16.75
N ILE A 160 12.91 7.63 17.72
CA ILE A 160 14.06 7.47 18.62
C ILE A 160 13.92 6.18 19.44
N GLU A 161 12.76 5.97 20.06
CA GLU A 161 12.49 4.76 20.87
C GLU A 161 12.72 3.48 20.07
N LEU A 162 12.22 3.43 18.83
CA LEU A 162 12.41 2.29 17.93
C LEU A 162 13.87 2.16 17.48
N ALA A 163 14.52 3.25 17.08
CA ALA A 163 15.91 3.24 16.64
C ALA A 163 16.85 2.69 17.72
N VAL A 164 16.65 3.10 18.98
CA VAL A 164 17.41 2.57 20.13
C VAL A 164 17.04 1.11 20.41
N MET A 165 15.75 0.77 20.43
CA MET A 165 15.26 -0.60 20.70
C MET A 165 15.83 -1.63 19.72
N TYR A 166 15.92 -1.27 18.44
CA TYR A 166 16.42 -2.15 17.38
C TYR A 166 17.93 -2.00 17.11
N ASN A 167 18.64 -1.20 17.92
CA ASN A 167 20.07 -0.90 17.74
C ASN A 167 20.40 -0.48 16.30
N ALA A 168 19.56 0.39 15.74
CA ALA A 168 19.67 0.84 14.36
C ALA A 168 20.90 1.72 14.17
N ARG A 169 21.53 1.62 13.00
CA ARG A 169 22.57 2.55 12.54
C ARG A 169 22.03 3.52 11.49
N PHE A 170 21.05 3.07 10.72
CA PHE A 170 20.44 3.86 9.67
C PHE A 170 18.92 3.85 9.77
N ALA A 171 18.31 4.92 9.30
CA ALA A 171 16.86 5.07 9.21
C ALA A 171 16.44 5.57 7.84
N VAL A 172 15.24 5.17 7.42
CA VAL A 172 14.54 5.68 6.26
C VAL A 172 13.13 5.96 6.71
N MET A 173 12.68 7.19 6.53
CA MET A 173 11.30 7.58 6.78
C MET A 173 10.54 7.55 5.46
N ALA A 174 9.27 7.19 5.49
CA ALA A 174 8.42 7.34 4.32
C ALA A 174 7.00 7.70 4.69
N HIS A 175 6.30 8.42 3.83
CA HIS A 175 4.85 8.61 3.96
C HIS A 175 4.17 8.61 2.59
N ASN A 176 2.88 8.29 2.56
CA ASN A 176 2.08 8.37 1.35
C ASN A 176 1.18 9.61 1.36
N HIS A 177 0.95 10.17 0.17
CA HIS A 177 -0.12 11.11 -0.11
C HIS A 177 -1.24 10.39 -0.88
N PRO A 178 -2.35 9.99 -0.22
CA PRO A 178 -3.49 9.37 -0.89
C PRO A 178 -4.13 10.26 -1.97
N SER A 179 -3.81 11.56 -2.00
CA SER A 179 -4.25 12.50 -3.02
C SER A 179 -3.57 12.32 -4.38
N GLY A 180 -2.52 11.49 -4.47
CA GLY A 180 -1.81 11.20 -5.73
C GLY A 180 -0.69 12.20 -6.08
N ILE A 181 -0.37 13.16 -5.22
CA ILE A 181 0.69 14.14 -5.48
C ILE A 181 1.92 13.83 -4.61
N ALA A 182 3.03 13.38 -5.21
CA ALA A 182 4.28 13.07 -4.50
C ALA A 182 5.16 14.29 -4.14
N LEU A 183 4.66 15.51 -4.27
CA LEU A 183 5.43 16.72 -3.95
C LEU A 183 5.48 16.94 -2.42
N PRO A 184 6.67 17.14 -1.82
CA PRO A 184 6.79 17.47 -0.41
C PRO A 184 6.13 18.82 -0.10
N SER A 185 5.33 18.86 0.96
CA SER A 185 4.90 20.13 1.56
C SER A 185 6.03 20.73 2.40
N THR A 186 5.96 22.04 2.70
CA THR A 186 6.89 22.69 3.64
C THR A 186 6.90 22.00 5.01
N LYS A 187 5.76 21.47 5.45
CA LYS A 187 5.63 20.73 6.71
C LYS A 187 6.41 19.41 6.68
N ASP A 188 6.46 18.75 5.53
CA ASP A 188 7.21 17.49 5.37
C ASP A 188 8.71 17.77 5.44
N LEU A 189 9.16 18.85 4.79
CA LEU A 189 10.56 19.28 4.85
C LEU A 189 10.98 19.65 6.28
N ASP A 190 10.18 20.44 6.99
CA ASP A 190 10.44 20.82 8.39
C ASP A 190 10.44 19.60 9.32
N THR A 191 9.53 18.66 9.10
CA THR A 191 9.48 17.40 9.85
C THR A 191 10.74 16.57 9.58
N THR A 192 11.16 16.48 8.32
CA THR A 192 12.39 15.78 7.92
C THR A 192 13.59 16.33 8.68
N LYS A 193 13.80 17.66 8.65
CA LYS A 193 14.92 18.33 9.34
C LYS A 193 14.95 18.03 10.83
N LYS A 194 13.78 18.06 11.49
CA LYS A 194 13.66 17.75 12.92
C LYS A 194 14.00 16.29 13.22
N VAL A 195 13.51 15.35 12.43
CA VAL A 195 13.80 13.91 12.60
C VAL A 195 15.28 13.63 12.35
N VAL A 196 15.87 14.18 11.29
CA VAL A 196 17.31 14.06 10.99
C VAL A 196 18.16 14.56 12.16
N SER A 197 17.85 15.75 12.67
CA SER A 197 18.54 16.34 13.81
C SER A 197 18.44 15.45 15.06
N ALA A 198 17.26 14.90 15.31
CA ALA A 198 17.02 14.06 16.49
C ALA A 198 17.73 12.70 16.41
N LEU A 199 17.74 12.05 15.24
CA LEU A 199 18.47 10.80 15.01
C LEU A 199 19.99 10.99 15.10
N LYS A 200 20.51 12.14 14.67
CA LYS A 200 21.94 12.48 14.76
C LYS A 200 22.45 12.48 16.21
N LEU A 201 21.61 12.85 17.18
CA LEU A 201 21.96 12.86 18.61
C LEU A 201 22.22 11.46 19.19
N ILE A 202 21.67 10.43 18.56
CA ILE A 202 21.85 9.02 18.97
C ILE A 202 22.69 8.24 17.95
N GLU A 203 23.45 8.95 17.11
CA GLU A 203 24.31 8.37 16.08
C GLU A 203 23.57 7.47 15.07
N VAL A 204 22.33 7.82 14.73
CA VAL A 204 21.58 7.17 13.66
C VAL A 204 21.54 8.09 12.45
N SER A 205 21.97 7.59 11.30
CA SER A 205 21.98 8.36 10.05
C SER A 205 20.66 8.15 9.30
N MET A 206 19.91 9.22 9.06
CA MET A 206 18.79 9.18 8.12
C MET A 206 19.35 9.08 6.70
N ILE A 207 19.08 7.98 6.01
CA ILE A 207 19.49 7.76 4.61
C ILE A 207 18.60 8.58 3.68
N ASP A 208 17.29 8.53 3.92
CA ASP A 208 16.32 9.14 3.02
C ASP A 208 14.98 9.42 3.71
N HIS A 209 14.19 10.27 3.06
CA HIS A 209 12.77 10.40 3.29
C HIS A 209 12.05 10.21 1.95
N ILE A 210 11.24 9.15 1.87
CA ILE A 210 10.54 8.76 0.64
C ILE A 210 9.07 9.19 0.72
N ILE A 211 8.61 9.91 -0.29
CA ILE A 211 7.21 10.35 -0.41
C ILE A 211 6.54 9.53 -1.51
N VAL A 212 5.56 8.73 -1.13
CA VAL A 212 4.85 7.82 -2.05
C VAL A 212 3.55 8.49 -2.51
N ALA A 213 3.29 8.43 -3.82
CA ALA A 213 1.97 8.74 -4.36
C ALA A 213 1.64 7.76 -5.47
N ASP A 214 0.45 7.17 -5.41
CA ASP A 214 0.03 6.09 -6.29
C ASP A 214 1.08 4.96 -6.35
N ASN A 215 1.61 4.66 -7.53
CA ASN A 215 2.64 3.62 -7.76
C ASN A 215 4.05 4.19 -7.92
N ASP A 216 4.25 5.47 -7.60
CA ASP A 216 5.54 6.17 -7.75
C ASP A 216 5.97 6.79 -6.42
N TYR A 217 7.22 7.24 -6.36
CA TYR A 217 7.74 7.91 -5.18
C TYR A 217 8.80 8.95 -5.53
N VAL A 218 8.97 9.90 -4.60
CA VAL A 218 10.06 10.87 -4.61
C VAL A 218 11.00 10.56 -3.45
N SER A 219 12.28 10.36 -3.76
CA SER A 219 13.36 10.33 -2.77
C SER A 219 13.84 11.77 -2.51
N LEU A 220 13.73 12.24 -1.26
CA LEU A 220 14.28 13.55 -0.92
C LEU A 220 15.82 13.56 -0.97
N SER A 221 16.48 12.43 -0.73
CA SER A 221 17.94 12.30 -0.79
C SER A 221 18.51 12.29 -2.22
N GLU A 222 17.72 11.86 -3.20
CA GLU A 222 18.08 11.91 -4.64
C GLU A 222 17.53 13.16 -5.32
N SER A 223 16.70 13.95 -4.63
CA SER A 223 16.24 15.26 -5.09
C SER A 223 17.30 16.35 -4.91
N GLY A 224 17.03 17.53 -5.47
CA GLY A 224 17.84 18.74 -5.23
C GLY A 224 17.84 19.25 -3.77
N LEU A 225 17.13 18.59 -2.85
CA LEU A 225 16.98 19.01 -1.44
C LEU A 225 17.96 18.31 -0.48
N LYS A 226 18.82 17.41 -0.98
CA LYS A 226 19.71 16.58 -0.15
C LYS A 226 20.55 17.38 0.84
N GLU A 227 21.25 18.41 0.35
CA GLU A 227 22.16 19.21 1.17
C GLU A 227 21.43 20.00 2.26
N GLU A 228 20.20 20.42 1.99
CA GLU A 228 19.38 21.17 2.95
C GLU A 228 18.83 20.30 4.08
N LEU A 229 18.62 19.00 3.80
CA LEU A 229 17.86 18.12 4.68
C LEU A 229 18.73 17.13 5.47
N PHE A 230 19.81 16.61 4.87
CA PHE A 230 20.54 15.45 5.41
C PHE A 230 22.00 15.72 5.81
N MET A 231 22.57 16.90 5.46
CA MET A 231 23.95 17.28 5.80
C MET A 231 24.04 18.01 7.15
#